data_AF-A0A2B8A128-F1
#
_entry.id   AF-A0A2B8A128-F1
#
_cell.length_a   1.000
_cell.length_b   1.000
_cell.length_c   1.000
_cell.angle_alpha   90.00
_cell.angle_beta   90.00
_cell.angle_gamma   90.00
#
_symmetry.space_group_name_H-M   'P 1'
#
loop_
_entity.id
_entity.type
_entity.pdbx_description
1 polymer ?
#
loop_
_entity_poly.entity_id
_entity_poly.type
_entity_poly.pdbx_seq_one_letter_code
_entity_poly.pdbx_strand_id
1 'polypeptide(L)' 'MDNRNDPVNYVDKDQTGAPIGLKTKWTTKNEPSSGGTWQIVLKHQPDLKGSNSSSKDGETDLDITFPITVE' A
#
# COMPACT_ATOMS: atom_id res chain seq x y z
N MET A 1 -8.07 12.78 0.69
CA MET A 1 -6.63 12.63 0.43
C MET A 1 -6.04 11.71 1.50
N ASP A 2 -5.15 10.80 1.10
CA ASP A 2 -4.22 10.15 2.02
C ASP A 2 -3.14 11.18 2.39
N ASN A 3 -2.80 11.28 3.68
CA ASN A 3 -1.86 12.26 4.21
C ASN A 3 -0.71 11.60 4.98
N ARG A 4 -0.57 10.27 4.84
CA ARG A 4 0.51 9.51 5.47
C ARG A 4 1.78 9.67 4.65
N ASN A 5 2.92 9.68 5.33
CA ASN A 5 4.23 9.79 4.71
C ASN A 5 4.69 8.41 4.20
N ASP A 6 3.93 7.83 3.27
CA ASP A 6 4.23 6.57 2.62
C ASP A 6 4.13 6.73 1.08
N PRO A 7 4.85 5.90 0.30
CA PRO A 7 4.98 6.11 -1.14
C PRO A 7 3.72 5.70 -1.92
N VAL A 8 2.71 5.11 -1.27
CA VAL A 8 1.56 4.51 -1.94
C VAL A 8 0.35 5.42 -1.83
N ASN A 9 -0.25 5.79 -2.97
CA ASN A 9 -1.44 6.62 -2.98
C ASN A 9 -2.71 5.76 -2.90
N TYR A 10 -3.27 5.65 -1.71
CA TYR A 10 -4.51 4.93 -1.45
C TYR A 10 -5.75 5.79 -1.77
N VAL A 11 -6.72 5.19 -2.47
CA VAL A 11 -7.95 5.87 -2.91
C VAL A 11 -9.22 5.29 -2.29
N ASP A 12 -9.09 4.30 -1.41
CA ASP A 12 -10.17 3.75 -0.60
C ASP A 12 -10.04 4.17 0.86
N LYS A 13 -11.18 4.36 1.52
CA LYS A 13 -11.27 4.79 2.92
C LYS A 13 -12.36 4.06 3.66
N ASP A 14 -12.16 3.82 4.95
CA ASP A 14 -13.18 3.34 5.86
C ASP A 14 -14.11 4.49 6.32
N GLN A 15 -15.07 4.17 7.19
CA GLN A 15 -16.06 5.14 7.70
C GLN A 15 -15.42 6.29 8.50
N THR A 16 -14.21 6.10 9.01
CA THR A 16 -13.44 7.11 9.76
C THR A 16 -12.49 7.92 8.87
N GLY A 17 -12.45 7.63 7.57
CA GLY A 17 -11.62 8.32 6.59
C GLY A 17 -10.18 7.81 6.53
N ALA A 18 -9.86 6.71 7.23
CA ALA A 18 -8.57 6.05 7.20
C ALA A 18 -8.47 5.14 5.97
N PRO A 19 -7.32 5.06 5.29
CA PRO A 19 -7.19 4.20 4.11
C PRO A 19 -7.35 2.71 4.43
N ILE A 20 -8.11 1.98 3.61
CA ILE A 20 -8.32 0.54 3.79
C ILE A 20 -7.15 -0.26 3.20
N GLY A 21 -6.59 0.19 2.07
CA GLY A 21 -5.41 -0.43 1.48
C GLY A 21 -5.68 -1.35 0.30
N LEU A 22 -6.92 -1.43 -0.17
CA LEU A 22 -7.37 -2.34 -1.23
C LEU A 22 -7.43 -1.66 -2.60
N LYS A 23 -7.38 -0.32 -2.67
CA LYS A 23 -7.35 0.43 -3.93
C LYS A 23 -6.25 1.48 -3.91
N THR A 24 -5.37 1.41 -4.90
CA THR A 24 -4.26 2.35 -5.07
C THR A 24 -4.29 2.98 -6.46
N LYS A 25 -3.73 4.19 -6.60
CA LYS A 25 -3.61 4.89 -7.88
C LYS A 25 -2.17 5.34 -8.12
N TRP A 26 -1.63 4.96 -9.27
CA TRP A 26 -0.23 5.13 -9.61
C TRP A 26 -0.09 6.06 -10.82
N THR A 27 0.98 6.84 -10.86
CA THR A 27 1.37 7.60 -12.06
C THR A 27 2.65 6.98 -12.58
N THR A 28 2.61 6.46 -13.80
CA THR A 28 3.78 5.91 -14.48
C THR A 28 4.51 6.99 -15.27
N LYS A 29 5.70 6.67 -15.77
CA LYS A 29 6.39 7.50 -16.77
C LYS A 29 5.73 7.27 -18.15
N ASN A 30 5.95 8.20 -19.07
CA ASN A 30 5.50 8.05 -20.47
C ASN A 30 6.36 7.08 -21.29
N GLU A 31 7.49 6.64 -20.74
CA GLU A 31 8.40 5.70 -21.40
C GLU A 31 8.27 4.30 -20.79
N PRO A 32 8.40 3.23 -21.60
CA PRO A 32 8.42 1.87 -21.10
C PRO A 32 9.49 1.68 -20.01
N SER A 33 9.16 0.86 -19.01
CA SER A 33 10.05 0.59 -17.89
C SER A 33 9.90 -0.86 -17.44
N SER A 34 11.04 -1.55 -17.32
CA SER A 34 11.13 -2.92 -16.83
C SER A 34 12.10 -3.01 -15.64
N GLY A 35 12.05 -4.13 -14.91
CA GLY A 35 12.90 -4.37 -13.74
C GLY A 35 12.40 -3.76 -12.43
N GLY A 36 11.21 -3.15 -12.44
CA GLY A 36 10.53 -2.74 -11.21
C GLY A 36 9.97 -3.95 -10.45
N THR A 37 9.75 -3.77 -9.15
CA THR A 37 9.02 -4.74 -8.32
C THR A 37 7.88 -4.06 -7.57
N TRP A 38 6.82 -4.82 -7.33
CA TRP A 38 5.69 -4.40 -6.52
C TRP A 38 5.47 -5.40 -5.38
N GLN A 39 5.55 -4.91 -4.15
CA GLN A 39 5.30 -5.69 -2.94
C GLN A 39 3.87 -5.48 -2.44
N ILE A 40 3.19 -6.57 -2.10
CA ILE A 40 1.92 -6.61 -1.40
C ILE A 40 2.17 -7.21 -0.02
N VAL A 41 1.89 -6.44 1.03
CA VAL A 41 1.98 -6.89 2.42
C VAL A 41 0.60 -6.82 3.07
N LEU A 42 0.20 -7.90 3.74
CA LEU A 42 -0.97 -7.95 4.61
C LEU A 42 -0.50 -8.16 6.05
N LYS A 43 -0.98 -7.31 6.95
CA LYS A 43 -0.60 -7.31 8.36
C LYS A 43 -1.81 -7.58 9.24
N HIS A 44 -1.65 -8.51 10.18
CA HIS A 44 -2.60 -8.75 11.25
C HIS A 44 -2.35 -7.75 12.38
N GLN A 45 -3.30 -6.84 12.64
CA GLN A 45 -3.15 -5.74 13.62
C GLN A 45 -4.36 -5.58 14.58
N PRO A 46 -4.87 -6.65 15.22
CA PRO A 46 -5.87 -6.51 16.28
C PRO A 46 -5.28 -5.69 17.43
N ASP A 47 -6.09 -4.84 18.05
CA ASP A 47 -5.75 -3.97 19.20
C ASP A 47 -4.61 -2.94 18.99
N LEU A 48 -3.92 -3.00 17.83
CA LEU A 48 -2.78 -2.15 17.47
C LEU A 48 -3.14 -1.10 16.41
N LYS A 49 -4.18 -1.35 15.60
CA LYS A 49 -4.55 -0.46 14.50
C LYS A 49 -5.05 0.89 15.02
N GLY A 50 -4.45 1.98 14.52
CA GLY A 50 -4.80 3.35 14.89
C GLY A 50 -4.27 4.38 13.89
N SER A 51 -4.43 5.67 14.19
CA SER A 51 -4.04 6.76 13.27
C SER A 51 -2.55 6.77 12.90
N ASN A 52 -1.71 6.15 13.75
CA ASN A 52 -0.26 6.09 13.58
C ASN A 52 0.26 4.69 13.21
N SER A 53 -0.61 3.67 13.09
CA SER A 53 -0.19 2.33 12.67
C SER A 53 0.14 2.33 11.17
N SER A 54 1.13 1.53 10.80
CA SER A 54 1.69 1.41 9.46
C SER A 54 1.78 -0.06 9.03
N SER A 55 2.22 -0.32 7.80
CA SER A 55 2.53 -1.68 7.33
C SER A 55 3.69 -2.36 8.06
N LYS A 56 4.39 -1.64 8.97
CA LYS A 56 5.49 -2.19 9.78
C LYS A 56 5.02 -2.78 11.11
N ASP A 57 3.79 -2.52 11.52
CA ASP A 57 3.26 -2.95 12.82
C ASP A 57 2.51 -4.29 12.71
N GLY A 58 2.38 -5.03 13.81
CA GLY A 58 1.66 -6.31 13.86
C GLY A 58 2.34 -7.47 13.13
N GLU A 59 1.62 -8.58 12.99
CA GLU A 59 2.12 -9.83 12.40
C GLU A 59 1.93 -9.84 10.88
N THR A 60 2.77 -10.59 10.16
CA THR A 60 2.68 -10.69 8.69
C THR A 60 1.83 -11.89 8.30
N ASP A 61 0.69 -11.63 7.68
CA ASP A 61 -0.15 -12.68 7.09
C ASP A 61 0.28 -13.01 5.65
N LEU A 62 0.69 -11.99 4.89
CA LEU A 62 1.10 -12.09 3.50
C LEU A 62 2.25 -11.13 3.23
N ASP A 63 3.27 -11.59 2.51
CA ASP A 63 4.31 -10.75 1.93
C ASP A 63 4.71 -11.37 0.59
N ILE A 64 4.26 -10.75 -0.50
CA ILE A 64 4.51 -11.23 -1.86
C ILE A 64 5.07 -10.08 -2.69
N THR A 65 6.10 -10.37 -3.47
CA THR A 65 6.68 -9.43 -4.43
C THR A 65 6.48 -9.94 -5.86
N PHE A 66 5.96 -9.08 -6.73
CA PHE A 66 5.78 -9.33 -8.15
C PHE A 66 6.78 -8.49 -8.97
N PRO A 67 7.36 -9.03 -10.05
CA PRO A 67 7.97 -8.19 -11.06
C PRO A 67 6.89 -7.36 -11.77
N ILE A 68 7.17 -6.09 -12.02
CA ILE A 68 6.27 -5.22 -12.79
C ILE A 68 7.00 -4.66 -14.02
N THR A 69 6.29 -4.66 -15.14
CA THR A 69 6.71 -4.01 -16.38
C THR A 69 5.62 -3.03 -16.79
N VAL A 70 6.01 -1.83 -17.20
CA VAL A 70 5.14 -0.79 -17.75
C VAL A 70 5.47 -0.67 -19.22
N GLU A 71 4.46 -0.82 -20.07
CA GLU A 71 4.56 -0.79 -21.54
C GLU A 71 3.85 0.43 -22.13
#